data_AF-A0A935YBX6-F1
#
_entry.id   AF-A0A935YBX6-F1
#
_cell.length_a   1.000
_cell.length_b   1.000
_cell.length_c   1.000
_cell.angle_alpha   90.00
_cell.angle_beta   90.00
_cell.angle_gamma   90.00
#
_symmetry.space_group_name_H-M   'P 1'
#
loop_
_entity.id
_entity.type
_entity.pdbx_description
1 polymer ?
#
loop_
_entity_poly.entity_id
_entity_poly.type
_entity_poly.pdbx_seq_one_letter_code
_entity_poly.pdbx_strand_id
1 'polypeptide(L)'
;MTVPKPTTFLTKLRRYGTVAGLASVTMLASACVQTRPAPAAGQDPFVISQSTNASLREYLGKIYPNLRGAFAVSADGANSYYVFCPDILCSPGNFSGIAQTQCQSLSGQECYLFYAHNEPRMAFTVAVEKTPTGRHGFRRGRPLSELPIYNRD
;
A
#
# COMPACT_ATOMS: atom_id res chain seq x y z
N MET A 1 -36.06 -19.65 -26.71
CA MET A 1 -34.83 -20.47 -26.54
C MET A 1 -33.92 -20.18 -27.71
N THR A 2 -32.83 -19.46 -27.48
CA THR A 2 -31.84 -19.16 -28.52
C THR A 2 -30.48 -19.01 -27.84
N VAL A 3 -29.59 -19.97 -28.13
CA VAL A 3 -28.27 -20.16 -27.52
C VAL A 3 -27.24 -19.39 -28.34
N PRO A 4 -26.43 -18.48 -27.76
CA PRO A 4 -25.29 -17.91 -28.46
C PRO A 4 -24.09 -18.87 -28.48
N LYS A 5 -23.45 -18.91 -29.65
CA LYS A 5 -22.41 -19.85 -30.13
C LYS A 5 -21.01 -19.44 -29.63
N PRO A 6 -20.11 -20.38 -29.25
CA PRO A 6 -18.75 -20.05 -28.83
C PRO A 6 -17.86 -19.70 -30.03
N THR A 7 -17.12 -18.60 -29.95
CA THR A 7 -16.14 -18.19 -30.98
C THR A 7 -14.73 -18.56 -30.55
N THR A 8 -14.23 -19.65 -31.11
CA THR A 8 -12.86 -20.14 -30.98
C THR A 8 -11.92 -19.33 -31.86
N PHE A 9 -11.09 -18.47 -31.29
CA PHE A 9 -9.96 -17.87 -32.01
C PHE A 9 -8.70 -18.72 -31.84
N LEU A 10 -8.53 -19.65 -32.78
CA LEU A 10 -7.27 -20.33 -33.10
C LEU A 10 -6.40 -19.38 -33.92
N THR A 11 -5.22 -19.02 -33.42
CA THR A 11 -4.23 -18.31 -34.25
C THR A 11 -2.84 -18.92 -34.07
N LYS A 12 -2.55 -19.82 -35.02
CA LYS A 12 -1.26 -20.15 -35.67
C LYS A 12 0.02 -20.04 -34.84
N LEU A 13 0.48 -21.20 -34.39
CA LEU A 13 1.90 -21.53 -34.20
C LEU A 13 2.66 -21.32 -35.51
N ARG A 14 3.63 -20.40 -35.52
CA ARG A 14 4.67 -20.32 -36.54
C ARG A 14 6.00 -20.70 -35.89
N ARG A 15 6.44 -21.93 -36.14
CA ARG A 15 7.81 -22.41 -35.88
C ARG A 15 8.74 -21.95 -37.01
N TYR A 16 10.03 -22.02 -36.73
CA TYR A 16 11.23 -21.89 -37.58
C TYR A 16 12.01 -20.59 -37.49
N GLY A 17 13.26 -20.74 -37.03
CA GLY A 17 14.30 -19.72 -37.06
C GLY A 17 15.40 -19.97 -36.03
N THR A 18 16.07 -21.13 -36.09
CA THR A 18 17.37 -21.33 -35.42
C THR A 18 18.40 -20.40 -36.07
N VAL A 19 18.85 -19.38 -35.34
CA VAL A 19 20.08 -18.66 -35.65
C VAL A 19 20.93 -18.67 -34.38
N ALA A 20 22.01 -19.44 -34.43
CA ALA A 20 23.11 -19.35 -33.47
C ALA A 20 23.80 -18.00 -33.68
N GLY A 21 23.79 -17.17 -32.63
CA GLY A 21 24.36 -15.83 -32.64
C GLY A 21 24.95 -15.52 -31.28
N LEU A 22 26.27 -15.43 -31.26
CA LEU A 22 27.17 -15.14 -30.15
C LEU A 22 26.76 -13.94 -29.25
N ALA A 23 27.17 -14.07 -27.98
CA ALA A 23 27.56 -12.98 -27.08
C ALA A 23 26.50 -11.88 -26.83
N SER A 24 25.60 -12.13 -25.88
CA SER A 24 24.80 -11.06 -25.26
C SER A 24 25.22 -10.88 -23.82
N VAL A 25 25.87 -9.74 -23.59
CA VAL A 25 26.27 -9.18 -22.30
C VAL A 25 25.12 -9.34 -21.30
N THR A 26 25.32 -10.17 -20.28
CA THR A 26 24.47 -10.19 -19.09
C THR A 26 24.66 -8.87 -18.35
N MET A 27 23.93 -7.84 -18.77
CA MET A 27 23.64 -6.70 -17.91
C MET A 27 22.81 -7.23 -16.75
N LEU A 28 23.51 -7.54 -15.65
CA LEU A 28 22.92 -7.68 -14.34
C LEU A 28 22.28 -6.33 -14.00
N ALA A 29 21.03 -6.14 -14.43
CA ALA A 29 20.18 -5.09 -13.92
C ALA A 29 19.89 -5.45 -12.46
N SER A 30 20.78 -5.00 -11.58
CA SER A 30 20.52 -4.85 -10.16
C SER A 30 19.27 -3.98 -10.02
N ALA A 31 18.12 -4.66 -9.91
CA ALA A 31 16.89 -4.05 -9.43
C ALA A 31 17.16 -3.61 -7.99
N CYS A 32 17.70 -2.41 -7.83
CA CYS A 32 17.73 -1.72 -6.57
C CYS A 32 16.26 -1.60 -6.16
N VAL A 33 15.84 -2.46 -5.22
CA VAL A 33 14.67 -2.21 -4.38
C VAL A 33 14.88 -0.80 -3.85
N GLN A 34 14.12 0.14 -4.42
CA GLN A 34 14.23 1.55 -4.10
C GLN A 34 13.55 1.72 -2.74
N THR A 35 14.26 1.34 -1.68
CA THR A 35 14.04 1.90 -0.36
C THR A 35 14.22 3.40 -0.53
N ARG A 36 13.10 4.11 -0.74
CA ARG A 36 13.10 5.58 -0.79
C ARG A 36 13.87 6.04 0.45
N PRO A 37 14.98 6.78 0.28
CA PRO A 37 15.74 7.27 1.41
C PRO A 37 14.79 8.01 2.34
N ALA A 38 14.93 7.79 3.66
CA ALA A 38 14.33 8.70 4.61
C ALA A 38 14.76 10.13 4.27
N PRO A 39 13.89 11.14 4.41
CA PRO A 39 14.24 12.51 4.09
C PRO A 39 15.56 12.89 4.78
N ALA A 40 16.49 13.43 4.01
CA ALA A 40 17.82 13.78 4.49
C ALA A 40 17.71 14.78 5.64
N ALA A 41 18.62 14.70 6.62
CA ALA A 41 18.71 15.70 7.69
C ALA A 41 18.81 17.11 7.06
N GLY A 42 17.81 17.96 7.34
CA GLY A 42 17.70 19.30 6.76
C GLY A 42 16.58 19.48 5.73
N GLN A 43 15.81 18.45 5.39
CA GLN A 43 14.54 18.63 4.67
C GLN A 43 13.44 19.06 5.64
N ASP A 44 12.64 20.05 5.22
CA ASP A 44 11.49 20.50 6.00
C ASP A 44 10.55 19.30 6.28
N PRO A 45 10.06 19.14 7.52
CA PRO A 45 9.14 18.07 7.84
C PRO A 45 7.91 18.13 6.94
N PHE A 46 7.39 16.96 6.56
CA PHE A 46 6.16 16.91 5.80
C PHE A 46 5.01 17.53 6.60
N VAL A 47 4.20 18.41 6.01
CA VAL A 47 3.09 19.04 6.72
C VAL A 47 1.82 18.25 6.50
N ILE A 48 1.16 17.80 7.58
CA ILE A 48 -0.15 17.14 7.51
C ILE A 48 -1.27 18.04 8.03
N SER A 49 -2.48 17.85 7.50
CA SER A 49 -3.68 18.53 7.98
C SER A 49 -4.05 18.11 9.40
N GLN A 50 -4.86 18.93 10.08
CA GLN A 50 -5.38 18.59 11.40
C GLN A 50 -6.29 17.34 11.35
N SER A 51 -7.04 17.15 10.26
CA SER A 51 -7.90 15.97 10.08
C SER A 51 -7.08 14.70 9.84
N THR A 52 -5.99 14.78 9.06
CA THR A 52 -5.03 13.68 8.92
C THR A 52 -4.39 13.33 10.25
N ASN A 53 -4.02 14.32 11.07
CA ASN A 53 -3.48 14.07 12.40
C ASN A 53 -4.51 13.39 13.33
N ALA A 54 -5.79 13.73 13.24
CA ALA A 54 -6.84 13.01 13.95
C ALA A 54 -6.94 11.54 13.52
N SER A 55 -6.91 11.27 12.21
CA SER A 55 -6.88 9.92 11.65
C SER A 55 -5.62 9.14 12.08
N LEU A 56 -4.46 9.80 12.15
CA LEU A 56 -3.22 9.19 12.64
C LEU A 56 -3.33 8.77 14.10
N ARG A 57 -3.89 9.61 14.97
CA ARG A 57 -4.13 9.26 16.38
C ARG A 57 -5.08 8.08 16.52
N GLU A 58 -6.12 8.00 15.68
CA GLU A 58 -7.00 6.82 15.65
C GLU A 58 -6.23 5.54 15.27
N TYR A 59 -5.38 5.60 14.25
CA TYR A 59 -4.52 4.48 13.86
C TYR A 59 -3.59 4.05 15.00
N LEU A 60 -2.90 5.02 15.63
CA LEU A 60 -1.98 4.74 16.73
C LEU A 60 -2.70 4.15 17.96
N GLY A 61 -3.97 4.53 18.18
CA GLY A 61 -4.81 3.93 19.22
C GLY A 61 -5.25 2.48 18.93
N LYS A 62 -5.12 2.01 17.69
CA LYS A 62 -5.45 0.63 17.27
C LYS A 62 -4.22 -0.25 17.11
N ILE A 63 -3.01 0.32 17.01
CA ILE A 63 -1.78 -0.42 16.74
C ILE A 63 -0.94 -0.58 18.04
N TYR A 64 -0.98 -1.78 18.61
CA TYR A 64 -0.09 -2.17 19.71
C TYR A 64 1.24 -2.71 19.16
N PRO A 65 2.32 -2.80 19.96
CA PRO A 65 3.65 -3.19 19.48
C PRO A 65 3.71 -4.51 18.70
N ASN A 66 2.82 -5.46 19.00
CA ASN A 66 2.78 -6.77 18.34
C ASN A 66 1.74 -6.85 17.20
N LEU A 67 0.99 -5.77 16.94
CA LEU A 67 -0.02 -5.74 15.90
C LEU A 67 0.56 -5.24 14.57
N ARG A 68 -0.08 -5.67 13.49
CA ARG A 68 0.33 -5.34 12.13
C ARG A 68 -0.54 -4.25 11.54
N GLY A 69 0.07 -3.30 10.84
CA GLY A 69 -0.66 -2.21 10.22
C GLY A 69 0.23 -1.29 9.42
N ALA A 70 -0.39 -0.35 8.72
CA ALA A 70 0.29 0.71 8.00
C ALA A 70 -0.62 1.93 7.87
N PHE A 71 -0.01 3.11 7.87
CA PHE A 71 -0.69 4.39 7.72
C PHE A 71 -0.03 5.17 6.58
N ALA A 72 -0.82 5.59 5.60
CA ALA A 72 -0.38 6.37 4.44
C ALA A 72 -1.12 7.70 4.34
N VAL A 73 -0.43 8.71 3.81
CA VAL A 73 -0.92 10.10 3.69
C VAL A 73 -0.70 10.59 2.26
N SER A 74 -1.63 11.36 1.71
CA SER A 74 -1.49 11.98 0.38
C SER A 74 -0.39 13.04 0.36
N ALA A 75 0.14 13.34 -0.83
CA ALA A 75 1.23 14.29 -1.02
C ALA A 75 0.92 15.72 -0.55
N ASP A 76 -0.36 16.12 -0.51
CA ASP A 76 -0.81 17.40 0.06
C ASP A 76 -1.03 17.36 1.59
N GLY A 77 -0.85 16.21 2.24
CA GLY A 77 -1.06 16.03 3.67
C GLY A 77 -2.52 16.04 4.12
N ALA A 78 -3.48 16.15 3.20
CA ALA A 78 -4.89 16.34 3.52
C ALA A 78 -5.64 15.01 3.73
N ASN A 79 -5.29 13.97 2.98
CA ASN A 79 -6.01 12.70 2.95
C ASN A 79 -5.18 11.57 3.56
N SER A 80 -5.83 10.55 4.11
CA SER A 80 -5.14 9.37 4.64
C SER A 80 -5.90 8.07 4.43
N TYR A 81 -5.16 6.97 4.48
CA TYR A 81 -5.73 5.64 4.59
C TYR A 81 -4.87 4.77 5.48
N TYR A 82 -5.50 3.95 6.33
CA TYR A 82 -4.77 2.98 7.13
C TYR A 82 -5.38 1.59 7.11
N VAL A 83 -4.53 0.60 7.32
CA VAL A 83 -4.93 -0.78 7.49
C VAL A 83 -4.33 -1.27 8.79
N PHE A 84 -5.12 -2.01 9.58
CA PHE A 84 -4.63 -2.61 10.81
C PHE A 84 -5.20 -4.01 10.98
N CYS A 85 -4.45 -4.88 11.63
CA CYS A 85 -4.90 -6.17 12.11
C CYS A 85 -5.26 -6.05 13.59
N PRO A 86 -6.45 -6.50 14.03
CA PRO A 86 -6.82 -6.47 15.44
C PRO A 86 -6.19 -7.62 16.26
N ASP A 87 -5.51 -8.55 15.60
CA ASP A 87 -4.88 -9.73 16.20
C ASP A 87 -3.39 -9.82 15.78
N ILE A 88 -2.59 -10.62 16.48
CA ILE A 88 -1.20 -10.89 16.12
C ILE A 88 -1.15 -11.66 14.79
N LEU A 89 -2.12 -12.56 14.61
CA LEU A 89 -2.24 -13.45 13.46
C LEU A 89 -3.32 -12.94 12.50
N CYS A 90 -2.93 -12.12 11.53
CA CYS A 90 -3.73 -11.85 10.34
C CYS A 90 -3.23 -12.63 9.14
N SER A 91 -4.12 -12.80 8.16
CA SER A 91 -3.73 -13.21 6.81
C SER A 91 -2.49 -12.41 6.36
N PRO A 92 -1.42 -13.08 5.91
CA PRO A 92 -0.21 -12.40 5.45
C PRO A 92 -0.60 -11.47 4.31
N GLY A 93 -0.46 -10.16 4.55
CA GLY A 93 -0.85 -9.12 3.63
C GLY A 93 0.20 -8.01 3.63
N ASN A 94 0.44 -7.43 2.46
CA ASN A 94 1.27 -6.25 2.32
C ASN A 94 0.48 -5.02 2.83
N PHE A 95 0.45 -4.81 4.16
CA PHE A 95 -0.29 -3.71 4.79
C PHE A 95 0.13 -2.35 4.23
N SER A 96 1.44 -2.12 4.08
CA SER A 96 2.00 -0.88 3.51
C SER A 96 1.51 -0.64 2.10
N GLY A 97 1.59 -1.65 1.23
CA GLY A 97 1.10 -1.56 -0.15
C GLY A 97 -0.40 -1.27 -0.21
N ILE A 98 -1.21 -1.96 0.60
CA ILE A 98 -2.66 -1.71 0.64
C ILE A 98 -2.96 -0.29 1.12
N ALA A 99 -2.32 0.17 2.20
CA ALA A 99 -2.54 1.51 2.73
C ALA A 99 -2.18 2.59 1.70
N GLN A 100 -1.03 2.46 1.02
CA GLN A 100 -0.60 3.38 -0.02
C GLN A 100 -1.55 3.36 -1.23
N THR A 101 -1.87 2.19 -1.80
CA THR A 101 -2.74 2.09 -2.97
C THR A 101 -4.15 2.60 -2.68
N GLN A 102 -4.72 2.29 -1.51
CA GLN A 102 -6.04 2.79 -1.14
C GLN A 102 -6.04 4.29 -0.87
N CYS A 103 -4.99 4.82 -0.24
CA CYS A 103 -4.82 6.26 -0.09
C CYS A 103 -4.77 6.96 -1.46
N GLN A 104 -3.98 6.44 -2.41
CA GLN A 104 -3.88 6.99 -3.77
C GLN A 104 -5.23 6.96 -4.48
N SER A 105 -5.94 5.84 -4.39
CA SER A 105 -7.28 5.70 -4.96
C SER A 105 -8.28 6.68 -4.38
N LEU A 106 -8.16 6.99 -3.08
CA LEU A 106 -9.08 7.87 -2.36
C LEU A 106 -8.76 9.35 -2.60
N SER A 107 -7.48 9.72 -2.66
CA SER A 107 -7.03 11.11 -2.81
C SER A 107 -6.96 11.56 -4.28
N GLY A 108 -6.67 10.64 -5.21
CA GLY A 108 -6.30 10.96 -6.59
C GLY A 108 -4.87 11.48 -6.74
N GLN A 109 -4.04 11.34 -5.71
CA GLN A 109 -2.66 11.84 -5.65
C GLN A 109 -1.69 10.72 -5.23
N GLU A 110 -0.39 10.99 -5.33
CA GLU A 110 0.61 10.12 -4.70
C GLU A 110 0.42 10.10 -3.18
N CYS A 111 0.66 8.94 -2.55
CA CYS A 111 0.65 8.80 -1.10
C CYS A 111 1.97 8.22 -0.58
N TYR A 112 2.40 8.73 0.57
CA TYR A 112 3.61 8.34 1.27
C TYR A 112 3.27 7.53 2.51
N LEU A 113 4.11 6.55 2.81
CA LEU A 113 3.99 5.71 4.00
C LEU A 113 4.57 6.46 5.20
N PHE A 114 3.73 6.72 6.20
CA PHE A 114 4.12 7.45 7.41
C PHE A 114 4.44 6.52 8.57
N TYR A 115 3.70 5.42 8.69
CA TYR A 115 3.96 4.37 9.67
C TYR A 115 3.83 3.00 9.03
N ALA A 116 4.71 2.09 9.43
CA ALA A 116 4.52 0.66 9.28
C ALA A 116 4.56 0.06 10.68
N HIS A 117 3.49 -0.61 11.11
CA HIS A 117 3.27 -0.95 12.51
C HIS A 117 3.25 0.33 13.37
N ASN A 118 3.91 0.31 14.52
CA ASN A 118 4.15 1.49 15.35
C ASN A 118 5.47 2.20 15.00
N GLU A 119 6.15 1.83 13.91
CA GLU A 119 7.42 2.44 13.52
C GLU A 119 7.19 3.63 12.57
N PRO A 120 7.61 4.84 12.96
CA PRO A 120 7.55 6.00 12.07
C PRO A 120 8.53 5.84 10.90
N ARG A 121 8.07 6.22 9.71
CA ARG A 121 8.85 6.19 8.46
C ARG A 121 9.16 7.57 7.90
N MET A 122 8.39 8.59 8.30
CA MET A 122 8.52 9.97 7.84
C MET A 122 8.32 10.93 9.00
N ALA A 123 9.18 11.95 9.09
CA ALA A 123 9.00 13.06 10.01
C ALA A 123 7.96 14.04 9.46
N PHE A 124 7.10 14.58 10.34
CA PHE A 124 6.03 15.48 9.95
C PHE A 124 5.74 16.54 11.00
N THR A 125 5.09 17.61 10.58
CA THR A 125 4.46 18.63 11.43
C THR A 125 2.99 18.71 11.11
N VAL A 126 2.20 19.28 12.02
CA VAL A 126 0.76 19.48 11.82
C VAL A 126 0.52 20.94 11.45
N ALA A 127 -0.25 21.18 10.39
CA ALA A 127 -0.62 22.53 9.98
C ALA A 127 -1.30 23.30 11.12
N VAL A 128 -0.82 24.52 11.38
CA VAL A 128 -1.37 25.41 12.43
C VAL A 128 -2.74 25.94 12.03
N GLU A 129 -2.90 26.28 10.75
CA GLU A 129 -4.15 26.79 10.21
C GLU A 129 -5.17 25.67 9.96
N LYS A 130 -6.45 26.04 10.05
CA LYS A 130 -7.55 25.13 9.76
C LYS A 130 -7.57 24.83 8.26
N THR A 131 -7.03 23.68 7.90
CA THR A 131 -7.05 23.15 6.54
C THR A 131 -8.41 22.53 6.22
N PRO A 132 -8.80 22.44 4.94
CA PRO A 132 -10.00 21.72 4.53
C PRO A 132 -9.98 20.28 5.07
N THR A 133 -11.13 19.79 5.52
CA THR A 133 -11.27 18.40 5.98
C THR A 133 -11.04 17.47 4.80
N GLY A 134 -9.95 16.71 4.83
CA GLY A 134 -9.65 15.74 3.80
C GLY A 134 -10.46 14.45 3.93
N ARG A 135 -10.25 13.55 2.98
CA ARG A 135 -10.89 12.24 2.96
C ARG A 135 -10.02 11.25 3.74
N HIS A 136 -10.66 10.45 4.59
CA HIS A 136 -9.97 9.47 5.43
C HIS A 136 -10.69 8.13 5.34
N GLY A 137 -9.93 7.05 5.19
CA GLY A 137 -10.47 5.69 5.11
C GLY A 137 -9.66 4.70 5.92
N PHE A 138 -10.26 3.56 6.21
CA PHE A 138 -9.54 2.46 6.83
C PHE A 138 -10.05 1.09 6.41
N ARG A 139 -9.21 0.09 6.61
CA ARG A 139 -9.60 -1.31 6.49
C ARG A 139 -9.08 -2.13 7.66
N ARG A 140 -9.96 -2.95 8.22
CA ARG A 140 -9.59 -3.98 9.17
C ARG A 140 -9.09 -5.22 8.41
N GLY A 141 -7.90 -5.70 8.75
CA GLY A 141 -7.40 -7.00 8.32
C GLY A 141 -8.20 -8.12 8.97
N ARG A 142 -8.40 -9.24 8.26
CA ARG A 142 -9.11 -10.40 8.80
C ARG A 142 -8.15 -11.25 9.65
N PRO A 143 -8.42 -11.42 10.96
CA PRO A 143 -7.74 -12.39 11.80
C PRO A 143 -7.80 -13.79 11.20
N LEU A 144 -6.79 -14.62 11.48
CA LEU A 144 -6.80 -16.02 11.04
C LEU A 144 -7.99 -16.79 11.64
N SER A 145 -8.39 -16.48 12.87
CA SER A 145 -9.56 -17.06 13.54
C SER A 145 -10.88 -16.81 12.82
N GLU A 146 -10.96 -15.80 11.94
CA GLU A 146 -12.16 -15.49 11.14
C GLU A 146 -12.12 -16.13 9.74
N LEU A 147 -11.09 -16.91 9.42
CA LEU A 147 -11.00 -17.57 8.12
C LEU A 147 -11.86 -18.85 8.10
N PRO A 148 -12.57 -19.14 6.99
CA PRO A 148 -13.47 -20.29 6.90
C PRO A 148 -12.82 -21.65 7.19
N ILE A 149 -11.50 -21.78 7.02
CA ILE A 149 -10.77 -23.02 7.29
C ILE A 149 -10.73 -23.38 8.79
N TYR A 150 -10.89 -22.39 9.68
CA TYR A 150 -10.90 -22.60 11.13
C TYR A 150 -12.31 -22.68 11.71
N ASN A 151 -13.36 -22.44 10.91
CA ASN A 151 -14.76 -22.47 11.34
C ASN A 151 -15.46 -23.80 10.96
N ARG A 152 -14.75 -24.93 10.98
CA ARG A 152 -15.31 -26.26 10.72
C ARG A 152 -15.64 -26.96 12.04
N ASP A 153 -16.68 -26.48 12.70
CA ASP A 153 -17.37 -27.19 13.78
C ASP A 153 -18.59 -27.95 13.23
#